data_AF-A0A7Z9L3H3-F1
#
_entry.id   AF-A0A7Z9L3H3-F1
#
_cell.length_a   1.000
_cell.length_b   1.000
_cell.length_c   1.000
_cell.angle_alpha   90.00
_cell.angle_beta   90.00
_cell.angle_gamma   90.00
#
_symmetry.space_group_name_H-M   'P 1'
#
loop_
_entity.id
_entity.type
_entity.pdbx_description
1 polymer ?
#
loop_
_entity_poly.entity_id
_entity_poly.type
_entity_poly.pdbx_seq_one_letter_code
_entity_poly.pdbx_strand_id
1 'polypeptide(L)'
;MRSLGIPSLSALPNSFFSFLPWVLFTAMVFLSACGGTGTFQNLTQKAVEQPQAEVSDPIKFATGVLCDDGDQILTSLDSNSLKDTPWGSGREIVTSLPVGSKQGEFHLFLDDRDQLVGVIAIVRDGLELGPYPGIRRWLTRTKKTGFIVESDIDASVEGIRHASYHLERGKKDLHSVVALSRAGAPVLYIDSRVLPGFAGILAANSKGFLQRIEGVGTSTLMAEQKDFLSIQQFASAEIARVGLCDDPNLDRAVEGYQNALNIGFQNVLYEAEAHHRTGLAYRDQEKFPQAIAAMQKSLEVRPAIAEVHHHLGTVYERMPDAERAIEAYLTAVRLRPNYLVARFHLAAAYVEVDPKRSIREFETYVALAEDRQREQDRLQRAKEHLLRLKQN
;
A
#
# COMPACT_ATOMS: atom_id res chain seq x y z
N MET A 1 -39.82 -6.34 7.61
CA MET A 1 -39.99 -5.87 9.02
C MET A 1 -39.35 -6.88 9.96
N ARG A 2 -38.19 -6.53 10.51
CA ARG A 2 -37.79 -6.70 11.92
C ARG A 2 -36.35 -6.23 12.01
N SER A 3 -36.17 -5.19 12.82
CA SER A 3 -34.90 -4.65 13.28
C SER A 3 -34.25 -5.61 14.28
N LEU A 4 -33.12 -5.15 14.84
CA LEU A 4 -32.36 -5.64 16.02
C LEU A 4 -31.06 -6.33 15.58
N GLY A 5 -29.87 -5.92 15.99
CA GLY A 5 -29.48 -4.95 17.00
C GLY A 5 -28.05 -5.32 17.41
N ILE A 6 -27.08 -4.47 17.12
CA ILE A 6 -25.69 -4.66 17.54
C ILE A 6 -25.60 -4.27 19.01
N PRO A 7 -25.14 -5.14 19.93
CA PRO A 7 -24.80 -4.71 21.28
C PRO A 7 -23.43 -4.05 21.30
N SER A 8 -23.32 -3.02 22.13
CA SER A 8 -22.13 -2.24 22.40
C SER A 8 -21.39 -2.70 23.66
N LEU A 9 -20.07 -2.48 23.63
CA LEU A 9 -19.16 -2.10 24.72
C LEU A 9 -18.85 -3.02 25.92
N SER A 10 -17.54 -3.04 26.20
CA SER A 10 -16.86 -3.02 27.51
C SER A 10 -16.62 -4.33 28.26
N ALA A 11 -15.34 -4.65 28.47
CA ALA A 11 -14.71 -4.84 29.80
C ALA A 11 -13.29 -5.42 29.67
N LEU A 12 -12.31 -4.74 30.28
CA LEU A 12 -11.01 -5.32 30.69
C LEU A 12 -11.25 -6.26 31.91
N PRO A 13 -10.29 -7.14 32.26
CA PRO A 13 -9.33 -6.74 33.29
C PRO A 13 -7.87 -7.23 33.09
N ASN A 14 -6.97 -6.48 33.72
CA ASN A 14 -5.59 -6.81 34.08
C ASN A 14 -5.50 -8.18 34.80
N SER A 15 -4.37 -8.90 34.69
CA SER A 15 -3.24 -8.85 35.65
C SER A 15 -2.29 -10.06 35.59
N PHE A 16 -1.01 -9.81 35.88
CA PHE A 16 0.01 -10.68 36.52
C PHE A 16 0.33 -12.09 35.96
N PHE A 17 1.59 -12.28 35.52
CA PHE A 17 2.59 -13.00 36.32
C PHE A 17 4.01 -12.70 35.83
N SER A 18 4.91 -12.71 36.80
CA SER A 18 6.28 -12.20 36.81
C SER A 18 7.26 -13.31 37.20
N PHE A 19 8.56 -13.04 37.01
CA PHE A 19 9.76 -13.79 37.48
C PHE A 19 10.14 -15.05 36.70
N LEU A 20 11.42 -15.37 36.42
CA LEU A 20 12.73 -14.69 36.28
C LEU A 20 13.68 -15.82 35.65
N PRO A 21 15.01 -15.62 35.45
CA PRO A 21 15.83 -16.05 34.31
C PRO A 21 16.88 -17.15 34.65
N TRP A 22 18.02 -17.11 33.91
CA TRP A 22 19.35 -17.76 34.07
C TRP A 22 19.56 -19.04 33.22
N VAL A 23 20.67 -19.31 32.50
CA VAL A 23 22.09 -18.88 32.58
C VAL A 23 22.77 -18.94 31.18
N LEU A 24 23.77 -18.08 31.01
CA LEU A 24 24.81 -18.01 29.97
C LEU A 24 25.61 -19.31 29.78
N PHE A 25 26.26 -19.52 28.62
CA PHE A 25 27.72 -19.72 28.56
C PHE A 25 28.22 -19.71 27.10
N THR A 26 29.10 -18.76 26.84
CA THR A 26 29.99 -18.62 25.68
C THR A 26 31.24 -19.50 25.84
N ALA A 27 31.78 -20.05 24.75
CA ALA A 27 33.15 -19.78 24.28
C ALA A 27 33.61 -20.76 23.17
N MET A 28 34.26 -20.17 22.16
CA MET A 28 35.13 -20.78 21.15
C MET A 28 36.36 -21.47 21.78
N VAL A 29 37.06 -22.34 21.02
CA VAL A 29 38.48 -22.17 20.60
C VAL A 29 39.02 -23.42 19.84
N PHE A 30 39.49 -23.14 18.62
CA PHE A 30 40.59 -23.64 17.77
C PHE A 30 41.32 -25.02 17.86
N LEU A 31 41.65 -25.49 16.63
CA LEU A 31 42.88 -26.13 16.08
C LEU A 31 43.35 -27.50 16.60
N SER A 32 43.48 -28.47 15.69
CA SER A 32 44.77 -28.82 15.05
C SER A 32 44.68 -30.12 14.21
N ALA A 33 45.52 -30.19 13.18
CA ALA A 33 45.66 -31.27 12.23
C ALA A 33 46.55 -32.40 12.78
N CYS A 34 46.26 -33.65 12.38
CA CYS A 34 47.27 -34.71 12.30
C CYS A 34 46.87 -35.71 11.21
N GLY A 35 47.82 -36.00 10.31
CA GLY A 35 47.67 -36.96 9.21
C GLY A 35 47.74 -38.41 9.68
N GLY A 36 47.04 -39.28 8.96
CA GLY A 36 47.11 -40.73 9.09
C GLY A 36 46.60 -41.39 7.82
N THR A 37 47.52 -42.04 7.10
CA THR A 37 47.23 -42.93 5.96
C THR A 37 46.50 -44.17 6.46
N GLY A 38 45.29 -44.43 5.95
CA GLY A 38 44.51 -45.62 6.27
C GLY A 38 43.42 -45.84 5.23
N THR A 39 43.51 -46.96 4.53
CA THR A 39 42.63 -47.43 3.46
C THR A 39 41.23 -47.87 3.94
N PHE A 40 40.21 -47.47 3.16
CA PHE A 40 38.94 -48.15 2.83
C PHE A 40 38.09 -48.78 3.96
N GLN A 41 36.92 -48.19 4.27
CA GLN A 41 35.60 -48.54 3.71
C GLN A 41 34.43 -47.91 4.50
N ASN A 42 33.36 -47.60 3.77
CA ASN A 42 32.00 -47.30 4.23
C ASN A 42 31.74 -45.97 4.95
N LEU A 43 31.76 -44.89 4.18
CA LEU A 43 30.87 -43.75 4.44
C LEU A 43 29.62 -43.95 3.58
N THR A 44 28.50 -44.22 4.24
CA THR A 44 27.17 -43.99 3.67
C THR A 44 27.16 -42.56 3.11
N GLN A 45 27.13 -42.46 1.79
CA GLN A 45 26.94 -41.21 1.09
C GLN A 45 25.54 -40.73 1.45
N LYS A 46 25.45 -39.90 2.49
CA LYS A 46 24.26 -39.10 2.77
C LYS A 46 24.07 -38.30 1.49
N ALA A 47 23.06 -38.66 0.70
CA ALA A 47 22.68 -37.89 -0.46
C ALA A 47 22.53 -36.45 0.02
N VAL A 48 23.44 -35.59 -0.42
CA VAL A 48 23.20 -34.16 -0.36
C VAL A 48 22.07 -33.98 -1.34
N GLU A 49 20.83 -34.02 -0.84
CA GLU A 49 19.67 -33.50 -1.55
C GLU A 49 20.06 -32.10 -1.97
N GLN A 50 20.38 -31.95 -3.26
CA GLN A 50 20.40 -30.65 -3.89
C GLN A 50 19.07 -29.98 -3.51
N PRO A 51 19.07 -28.74 -3.00
CA PRO A 51 17.81 -28.07 -2.70
C PRO A 51 16.98 -28.09 -3.98
N GLN A 52 15.91 -28.87 -3.99
CA GLN A 52 14.99 -28.95 -5.11
C GLN A 52 14.64 -27.52 -5.49
N ALA A 53 14.80 -27.18 -6.77
CA ALA A 53 14.44 -25.86 -7.26
C ALA A 53 13.01 -25.57 -6.79
N GLU A 54 12.86 -24.51 -5.99
CA GLU A 54 11.59 -24.19 -5.35
C GLU A 54 10.53 -24.02 -6.45
N VAL A 55 9.44 -24.80 -6.39
CA VAL A 55 8.35 -24.69 -7.36
C VAL A 55 7.90 -23.24 -7.38
N SER A 56 8.00 -22.62 -8.55
CA SER A 56 7.70 -21.21 -8.73
C SER A 56 6.22 -20.93 -8.47
N ASP A 57 5.94 -19.70 -8.05
CA ASP A 57 4.57 -19.23 -7.83
C ASP A 57 3.81 -19.21 -9.18
N PRO A 58 2.79 -20.06 -9.38
CA PRO A 58 2.19 -20.27 -10.69
C PRO A 58 1.46 -19.04 -11.22
N ILE A 59 1.12 -18.06 -10.36
CA ILE A 59 0.38 -16.86 -10.75
C ILE A 59 1.34 -15.74 -11.17
N LYS A 60 2.49 -15.60 -10.50
CA LYS A 60 3.46 -14.52 -10.78
C LYS A 60 4.00 -14.49 -12.21
N PHE A 61 3.99 -15.63 -12.91
CA PHE A 61 4.58 -15.74 -14.25
C PHE A 61 3.55 -15.69 -15.38
N ALA A 62 2.25 -15.72 -15.07
CA ALA A 62 1.23 -15.94 -16.09
C ALA A 62 0.75 -14.65 -16.79
N THR A 63 0.91 -13.47 -16.18
CA THR A 63 0.16 -12.25 -16.59
C THR A 63 0.98 -10.96 -16.62
N GLY A 64 2.31 -11.05 -16.70
CA GLY A 64 3.19 -9.86 -16.67
C GLY A 64 3.37 -9.25 -15.28
N VAL A 65 4.09 -8.12 -15.23
CA VAL A 65 4.38 -7.35 -14.02
C VAL A 65 3.59 -6.05 -14.06
N LEU A 66 3.09 -5.57 -12.91
CA LEU A 66 2.44 -4.25 -12.86
C LEU A 66 3.38 -3.18 -13.44
N CYS A 67 2.80 -2.20 -14.11
CA CYS A 67 3.45 -1.18 -14.94
C CYS A 67 3.87 -1.61 -16.36
N ASP A 68 3.79 -2.90 -16.70
CA ASP A 68 4.05 -3.35 -18.08
C ASP A 68 3.01 -2.77 -19.05
N ASP A 69 3.45 -2.61 -20.30
CA ASP A 69 2.62 -2.17 -21.43
C ASP A 69 1.60 -3.25 -21.82
N GLY A 70 0.35 -2.84 -22.01
CA GLY A 70 -0.78 -3.72 -22.28
C GLY A 70 -0.59 -4.52 -23.56
N ASP A 71 -0.23 -3.87 -24.66
CA ASP A 71 0.02 -4.53 -25.94
C ASP A 71 1.15 -5.57 -25.83
N GLN A 72 2.22 -5.26 -25.08
CA GLN A 72 3.27 -6.24 -24.79
C GLN A 72 2.74 -7.46 -24.04
N ILE A 73 1.92 -7.26 -22.99
CA ILE A 73 1.34 -8.36 -22.22
C ILE A 73 0.41 -9.19 -23.11
N LEU A 74 -0.46 -8.55 -23.88
CA LEU A 74 -1.46 -9.23 -24.70
C LEU A 74 -0.83 -10.06 -25.81
N THR A 75 0.34 -9.66 -26.32
CA THR A 75 1.10 -10.45 -27.29
C THR A 75 1.61 -11.78 -26.69
N SER A 76 1.81 -11.83 -25.37
CA SER A 76 2.25 -13.05 -24.67
C SER A 76 1.10 -13.99 -24.29
N LEU A 77 -0.15 -13.54 -24.41
CA LEU A 77 -1.34 -14.30 -24.07
C LEU A 77 -1.98 -14.92 -25.32
N ASP A 78 -2.59 -16.10 -25.20
CA ASP A 78 -3.29 -16.74 -26.31
C ASP A 78 -4.55 -15.94 -26.68
N SER A 79 -4.51 -15.32 -27.87
CA SER A 79 -5.53 -14.39 -28.37
C SER A 79 -6.91 -15.00 -28.54
N ASN A 80 -7.03 -16.33 -28.61
CA ASN A 80 -8.32 -17.01 -28.87
C ASN A 80 -9.26 -17.05 -27.66
N SER A 81 -8.80 -16.66 -26.47
CA SER A 81 -9.57 -16.71 -25.22
C SER A 81 -9.72 -15.37 -24.51
N LEU A 82 -9.23 -14.29 -25.12
CA LEU A 82 -9.23 -12.95 -24.52
C LEU A 82 -10.58 -12.27 -24.71
N LYS A 83 -11.16 -11.77 -23.62
CA LYS A 83 -12.31 -10.88 -23.64
C LYS A 83 -11.88 -9.49 -23.19
N ASP A 84 -11.88 -8.55 -24.13
CA ASP A 84 -11.58 -7.13 -23.88
C ASP A 84 -12.89 -6.37 -23.59
N THR A 85 -12.96 -5.72 -22.43
CA THR A 85 -14.14 -4.96 -21.99
C THR A 85 -13.76 -3.59 -21.46
N PRO A 86 -14.57 -2.54 -21.72
CA PRO A 86 -14.32 -1.22 -21.14
C PRO A 86 -14.32 -1.25 -19.60
N TRP A 87 -13.37 -0.54 -18.99
CA TRP A 87 -13.25 -0.39 -17.54
C TRP A 87 -12.92 1.06 -17.18
N GLY A 88 -13.96 1.87 -16.97
CA GLY A 88 -13.82 3.31 -16.80
C GLY A 88 -13.23 3.97 -18.04
N SER A 89 -12.10 4.66 -17.86
CA SER A 89 -11.31 5.23 -18.97
C SER A 89 -10.30 4.24 -19.58
N GLY A 90 -10.13 3.06 -18.99
CA GLY A 90 -9.23 2.00 -19.45
C GLY A 90 -9.98 0.74 -19.91
N ARG A 91 -9.31 -0.41 -19.80
CA ARG A 91 -9.87 -1.72 -20.22
C ARG A 91 -9.57 -2.84 -19.23
N GLU A 92 -10.50 -3.78 -19.15
CA GLU A 92 -10.37 -5.04 -18.41
C GLU A 92 -10.27 -6.17 -19.43
N ILE A 93 -9.15 -6.90 -19.38
CA ILE A 93 -8.92 -8.10 -20.18
C ILE A 93 -9.18 -9.32 -19.30
N VAL A 94 -10.13 -10.15 -19.72
CA VAL A 94 -10.45 -11.42 -19.04
C VAL A 94 -9.92 -12.58 -19.87
N THR A 95 -9.19 -13.50 -19.25
CA THR A 95 -8.64 -14.70 -19.88
C THR A 95 -8.59 -15.88 -18.93
N SER A 96 -8.45 -17.10 -19.46
CA SER A 96 -8.26 -18.32 -18.67
C SER A 96 -6.85 -18.86 -18.89
N LEU A 97 -6.09 -19.03 -17.81
CA LEU A 97 -4.71 -19.54 -17.87
C LEU A 97 -4.52 -20.70 -16.88
N PRO A 98 -3.62 -21.65 -17.18
CA PRO A 98 -3.29 -22.71 -16.24
C PRO A 98 -2.60 -22.16 -14.99
N VAL A 99 -3.05 -22.61 -13.82
CA VAL A 99 -2.45 -22.29 -12.52
C VAL A 99 -2.12 -23.59 -11.80
N GLY A 100 -0.87 -24.03 -11.93
CA GLY A 100 -0.47 -25.35 -11.43
C GLY A 100 -1.26 -26.46 -12.13
N SER A 101 -2.01 -27.24 -11.36
CA SER A 101 -2.89 -28.31 -11.87
C SER A 101 -4.34 -27.85 -12.11
N LYS A 102 -4.63 -26.55 -11.99
CA LYS A 102 -5.97 -25.97 -12.09
C LYS A 102 -6.04 -24.98 -13.25
N GLN A 103 -7.26 -24.54 -13.57
CA GLN A 103 -7.49 -23.38 -14.43
C GLN A 103 -7.84 -22.17 -13.56
N GLY A 104 -7.27 -21.01 -13.90
CA GLY A 104 -7.57 -19.73 -13.27
C GLY A 104 -8.19 -18.76 -14.27
N GLU A 105 -9.18 -18.01 -13.81
CA GLU A 105 -9.73 -16.85 -14.52
C GLU A 105 -8.93 -15.61 -14.10
N PHE A 106 -8.36 -14.90 -15.06
CA PHE A 106 -7.51 -13.74 -14.85
C PHE A 106 -8.18 -12.49 -15.39
N HIS A 107 -8.23 -11.46 -14.55
CA HIS A 107 -8.70 -10.12 -14.87
C HIS A 107 -7.51 -9.16 -14.82
N LEU A 108 -7.10 -8.66 -15.97
CA LEU A 108 -6.01 -7.70 -16.11
C LEU A 108 -6.62 -6.32 -16.35
N PHE A 109 -6.25 -5.35 -15.51
CA PHE A 109 -6.78 -3.99 -15.56
C PHE A 109 -5.71 -3.06 -16.12
N LEU A 110 -6.02 -2.46 -17.26
CA LEU A 110 -5.18 -1.50 -17.97
C LEU A 110 -5.79 -0.10 -17.79
N ASP A 111 -4.95 0.90 -17.48
CA ASP A 111 -5.40 2.29 -17.42
C ASP A 111 -5.66 2.87 -18.83
N ASP A 112 -6.02 4.15 -18.89
CA ASP A 112 -6.28 4.87 -20.14
C ASP A 112 -5.05 5.09 -21.02
N ARG A 113 -3.86 4.74 -20.53
CA ARG A 113 -2.58 4.76 -21.25
C ARG A 113 -2.06 3.36 -21.52
N ASP A 114 -2.93 2.37 -21.38
CA ASP A 114 -2.64 0.96 -21.58
C ASP A 114 -1.56 0.38 -20.64
N GLN A 115 -1.39 0.96 -19.45
CA GLN A 115 -0.48 0.44 -18.45
C GLN A 115 -1.17 -0.56 -17.53
N LEU A 116 -0.52 -1.70 -17.22
CA LEU A 116 -1.09 -2.69 -16.30
C LEU A 116 -1.07 -2.18 -14.85
N VAL A 117 -2.25 -1.88 -14.33
CA VAL A 117 -2.42 -1.31 -12.98
C VAL A 117 -2.95 -2.31 -11.96
N GLY A 118 -3.47 -3.45 -12.41
CA GLY A 118 -3.90 -4.51 -11.53
C GLY A 118 -4.12 -5.85 -12.21
N VAL A 119 -3.94 -6.92 -11.45
CA VAL A 119 -4.25 -8.30 -11.83
C VAL A 119 -5.06 -8.93 -10.70
N ILE A 120 -6.16 -9.59 -11.05
CA ILE A 120 -6.94 -10.44 -10.14
C ILE A 120 -7.06 -11.82 -10.78
N ALA A 121 -6.51 -12.84 -10.12
CA ALA A 121 -6.62 -14.23 -10.50
C ALA A 121 -7.61 -14.95 -9.58
N ILE A 122 -8.54 -15.71 -10.16
CA ILE A 122 -9.57 -16.47 -9.47
C ILE A 122 -9.43 -17.94 -9.83
N VAL A 123 -9.15 -18.79 -8.84
CA VAL A 123 -9.05 -20.23 -9.00
C VAL A 123 -10.25 -20.87 -8.30
N ARG A 124 -11.38 -20.96 -9.00
CA ARG A 124 -12.68 -21.37 -8.43
C ARG A 124 -12.65 -22.74 -7.76
N ASP A 125 -11.97 -23.71 -8.37
CA ASP A 125 -11.80 -25.06 -7.82
C ASP A 125 -10.90 -25.11 -6.57
N GLY A 126 -10.15 -24.04 -6.35
CA GLY A 126 -9.11 -23.92 -5.35
C GLY A 126 -7.80 -24.62 -5.73
N LEU A 127 -6.68 -23.92 -5.59
CA LEU A 127 -5.35 -24.50 -5.74
C LEU A 127 -4.79 -24.92 -4.39
N GLU A 128 -4.56 -26.21 -4.18
CA GLU A 128 -3.88 -26.69 -2.97
C GLU A 128 -2.46 -26.15 -2.90
N LEU A 129 -2.13 -25.48 -1.80
CA LEU A 129 -0.86 -24.79 -1.67
C LEU A 129 0.29 -25.67 -1.17
N GLY A 130 0.03 -26.95 -0.87
CA GLY A 130 1.01 -27.92 -0.40
C GLY A 130 2.32 -27.91 -1.20
N PRO A 131 2.27 -28.00 -2.54
CA PRO A 131 3.45 -27.99 -3.42
C PRO A 131 4.19 -26.65 -3.52
N TYR A 132 3.63 -25.55 -2.99
CA TYR A 132 4.13 -24.19 -3.19
C TYR A 132 4.64 -23.58 -1.87
N PRO A 133 5.87 -23.93 -1.43
CA PRO A 133 6.41 -23.47 -0.14
C PRO A 133 6.59 -21.94 -0.05
N GLY A 134 6.80 -21.25 -1.18
CA GLY A 134 6.95 -19.80 -1.22
C GLY A 134 5.71 -19.05 -0.73
N ILE A 135 4.56 -19.33 -1.35
CA ILE A 135 3.28 -18.72 -0.95
C ILE A 135 2.87 -19.16 0.45
N ARG A 136 3.12 -20.43 0.85
CA ARG A 136 2.87 -20.88 2.23
C ARG A 136 3.65 -20.07 3.26
N ARG A 137 4.94 -19.86 3.05
CA ARG A 137 5.77 -19.02 3.94
C ARG A 137 5.29 -17.58 3.98
N TRP A 138 4.84 -17.05 2.85
CA TRP A 138 4.22 -15.73 2.78
C TRP A 138 2.96 -15.68 3.66
N LEU A 139 2.00 -16.59 3.49
CA LEU A 139 0.76 -16.66 4.28
C LEU A 139 0.99 -16.75 5.80
N THR A 140 2.11 -17.32 6.24
CA THR A 140 2.44 -17.40 7.68
C THR A 140 2.98 -16.09 8.28
N ARG A 141 3.54 -15.19 7.46
CA ARG A 141 4.17 -13.94 7.90
C ARG A 141 3.31 -12.71 7.62
N THR A 142 2.36 -12.83 6.71
CA THR A 142 1.49 -11.73 6.30
C THR A 142 0.39 -11.48 7.33
N LYS A 143 0.04 -10.19 7.49
CA LYS A 143 -1.13 -9.81 8.29
C LYS A 143 -2.39 -10.40 7.65
N LYS A 144 -3.19 -11.09 8.45
CA LYS A 144 -4.42 -11.75 7.97
C LYS A 144 -5.65 -11.40 8.80
N THR A 145 -6.80 -11.47 8.14
CA THR A 145 -8.12 -11.44 8.74
C THR A 145 -8.83 -12.75 8.41
N GLY A 146 -9.22 -13.51 9.43
CA GLY A 146 -9.96 -14.76 9.27
C GLY A 146 -11.48 -14.52 9.27
N PHE A 147 -12.22 -15.32 8.51
CA PHE A 147 -13.68 -15.32 8.50
C PHE A 147 -14.21 -16.74 8.27
N ILE A 148 -15.43 -17.00 8.74
CA ILE A 148 -16.12 -18.28 8.55
C ILE A 148 -16.87 -18.20 7.22
N VAL A 149 -16.77 -19.25 6.41
CA VAL A 149 -17.58 -19.39 5.21
C VAL A 149 -18.79 -20.23 5.61
N GLU A 150 -20.00 -19.69 5.43
CA GLU A 150 -21.22 -20.46 5.65
C GLU A 150 -21.27 -21.61 4.62
N SER A 151 -21.59 -22.81 5.09
CA SER A 151 -21.56 -24.06 4.32
C SER A 151 -22.44 -24.08 3.08
N ASP A 152 -23.35 -23.11 2.97
CA ASP A 152 -24.44 -23.11 2.00
C ASP A 152 -24.11 -22.26 0.76
N ILE A 153 -22.90 -21.68 0.70
CA ILE A 153 -22.49 -20.76 -0.38
C ILE A 153 -22.07 -21.51 -1.66
N ASP A 154 -21.65 -22.77 -1.57
CA ASP A 154 -21.47 -23.62 -2.76
C ASP A 154 -21.43 -25.12 -2.39
N ALA A 155 -22.46 -25.87 -2.79
CA ALA A 155 -22.51 -27.32 -2.59
C ALA A 155 -21.40 -28.09 -3.35
N SER A 156 -20.68 -27.41 -4.26
CA SER A 156 -19.57 -28.00 -5.02
C SER A 156 -18.25 -28.10 -4.25
N VAL A 157 -18.14 -27.49 -3.05
CA VAL A 157 -16.86 -27.41 -2.33
C VAL A 157 -16.93 -27.91 -0.89
N GLU A 158 -17.10 -29.23 -0.75
CA GLU A 158 -17.10 -29.91 0.54
C GLU A 158 -15.82 -29.64 1.37
N GLY A 159 -15.98 -29.43 2.67
CA GLY A 159 -14.86 -29.35 3.61
C GLY A 159 -14.24 -27.97 3.81
N ILE A 160 -14.76 -26.90 3.17
CA ILE A 160 -14.38 -25.53 3.50
C ILE A 160 -15.13 -25.07 4.75
N ARG A 161 -14.38 -24.60 5.75
CA ARG A 161 -14.97 -24.05 6.99
C ARG A 161 -14.42 -22.68 7.37
N HIS A 162 -13.27 -22.31 6.82
CA HIS A 162 -12.56 -21.09 7.18
C HIS A 162 -11.92 -20.49 5.94
N ALA A 163 -11.95 -19.17 5.88
CA ALA A 163 -11.27 -18.38 4.88
C ALA A 163 -10.42 -17.32 5.58
N SER A 164 -9.35 -16.91 4.91
CA SER A 164 -8.43 -15.90 5.39
C SER A 164 -8.05 -14.96 4.28
N TYR A 165 -8.15 -13.66 4.57
CA TYR A 165 -7.69 -12.59 3.71
C TYR A 165 -6.32 -12.13 4.19
N HIS A 166 -5.32 -12.21 3.33
CA HIS A 166 -3.94 -11.79 3.59
C HIS A 166 -3.63 -10.54 2.80
N LEU A 167 -2.95 -9.58 3.41
CA LEU A 167 -2.60 -8.32 2.78
C LEU A 167 -1.16 -7.91 3.09
N GLU A 168 -0.36 -7.72 2.05
CA GLU A 168 0.98 -7.16 2.14
C GLU A 168 1.11 -5.94 1.22
N ARG A 169 1.71 -4.87 1.76
CA ARG A 169 2.09 -3.70 0.97
C ARG A 169 3.54 -3.87 0.54
N GLY A 170 3.75 -4.16 -0.73
CA GLY A 170 5.05 -4.20 -1.37
C GLY A 170 5.60 -2.80 -1.65
N LYS A 171 6.73 -2.76 -2.37
CA LYS A 171 7.35 -1.49 -2.80
C LYS A 171 6.52 -0.78 -3.87
N LYS A 172 5.99 -1.55 -4.83
CA LYS A 172 5.26 -1.04 -5.99
C LYS A 172 3.81 -1.49 -6.04
N ASP A 173 3.44 -2.52 -5.28
CA ASP A 173 2.16 -3.20 -5.35
C ASP A 173 1.53 -3.40 -3.97
N LEU A 174 0.22 -3.57 -3.97
CA LEU A 174 -0.55 -4.12 -2.87
C LEU A 174 -0.93 -5.55 -3.27
N HIS A 175 -0.39 -6.53 -2.55
CA HIS A 175 -0.62 -7.94 -2.81
C HIS A 175 -1.61 -8.49 -1.77
N SER A 176 -2.72 -9.04 -2.25
CA SER A 176 -3.77 -9.61 -1.42
C SER A 176 -4.16 -10.99 -1.89
N VAL A 177 -4.42 -11.88 -0.92
CA VAL A 177 -4.75 -13.28 -1.19
C VAL A 177 -5.93 -13.69 -0.33
N VAL A 178 -6.91 -14.36 -0.94
CA VAL A 178 -7.94 -15.12 -0.23
C VAL A 178 -7.55 -16.59 -0.25
N ALA A 179 -7.26 -17.13 0.93
CA ALA A 179 -6.94 -18.53 1.13
C ALA A 179 -8.03 -19.20 1.97
N LEU A 180 -8.55 -20.31 1.47
CA LEU A 180 -9.54 -21.18 2.10
C LEU A 180 -8.83 -22.32 2.85
N SER A 181 -9.53 -22.94 3.79
CA SER A 181 -9.05 -24.14 4.50
C SER A 181 -9.94 -25.32 4.17
N ARG A 182 -9.39 -26.32 3.45
CA ARG A 182 -10.04 -27.59 3.14
C ARG A 182 -9.30 -28.72 3.86
N ALA A 183 -9.98 -29.43 4.77
CA ALA A 183 -9.37 -30.48 5.58
C ALA A 183 -8.06 -30.08 6.31
N GLY A 184 -7.92 -28.81 6.69
CA GLY A 184 -6.73 -28.26 7.35
C GLY A 184 -5.60 -27.83 6.41
N ALA A 185 -5.74 -28.06 5.09
CA ALA A 185 -4.80 -27.58 4.08
C ALA A 185 -5.22 -26.21 3.53
N PRO A 186 -4.27 -25.26 3.35
CA PRO A 186 -4.54 -23.99 2.71
C PRO A 186 -4.73 -24.17 1.19
N VAL A 187 -5.81 -23.59 0.69
CA VAL A 187 -6.20 -23.61 -0.72
C VAL A 187 -6.32 -22.16 -1.20
N LEU A 188 -5.60 -21.81 -2.26
CA LEU A 188 -5.69 -20.49 -2.86
C LEU A 188 -6.97 -20.37 -3.68
N TYR A 189 -7.70 -19.28 -3.47
CA TYR A 189 -8.94 -18.97 -4.19
C TYR A 189 -8.82 -17.71 -5.02
N ILE A 190 -8.32 -16.62 -4.43
CA ILE A 190 -8.06 -15.36 -5.13
C ILE A 190 -6.64 -14.90 -4.83
N ASP A 191 -5.91 -14.48 -5.87
CA ASP A 191 -4.66 -13.74 -5.79
C ASP A 191 -4.86 -12.40 -6.51
N SER A 192 -4.48 -11.30 -5.88
CA SER A 192 -4.64 -9.98 -6.46
C SER A 192 -3.42 -9.11 -6.18
N ARG A 193 -2.94 -8.45 -7.23
CA ARG A 193 -1.84 -7.49 -7.19
C ARG A 193 -2.33 -6.21 -7.86
N VAL A 194 -2.29 -5.10 -7.15
CA VAL A 194 -2.76 -3.82 -7.66
C VAL A 194 -1.79 -2.71 -7.30
N LEU A 195 -1.66 -1.70 -8.16
CA LEU A 195 -0.91 -0.51 -7.81
C LEU A 195 -1.64 0.19 -6.63
N PRO A 196 -0.93 0.67 -5.60
CA PRO A 196 -1.55 1.23 -4.41
C PRO A 196 -2.53 2.37 -4.66
N GLY A 197 -2.34 3.17 -5.73
CA GLY A 197 -3.28 4.21 -6.14
C GLY A 197 -4.65 3.67 -6.58
N PHE A 198 -4.67 2.46 -7.17
CA PHE A 198 -5.88 1.80 -7.66
C PHE A 198 -6.55 0.90 -6.62
N ALA A 199 -5.92 0.63 -5.48
CA ALA A 199 -6.45 -0.30 -4.48
C ALA A 199 -7.87 0.04 -3.96
N GLY A 200 -8.27 1.32 -4.02
CA GLY A 200 -9.61 1.75 -3.64
C GLY A 200 -10.71 1.32 -4.62
N ILE A 201 -10.36 1.12 -5.90
CA ILE A 201 -11.30 0.75 -6.97
C ILE A 201 -11.04 -0.66 -7.54
N LEU A 202 -9.84 -1.20 -7.31
CA LEU A 202 -9.45 -2.57 -7.59
C LEU A 202 -9.24 -3.32 -6.27
N ALA A 203 -10.34 -3.81 -5.72
CA ALA A 203 -10.31 -4.69 -4.56
C ALA A 203 -11.04 -5.99 -4.91
N ALA A 204 -10.29 -7.09 -4.96
CA ALA A 204 -10.81 -8.40 -5.32
C ALA A 204 -11.87 -8.94 -4.32
N ASN A 205 -11.93 -8.36 -3.12
CA ASN A 205 -12.94 -8.63 -2.11
C ASN A 205 -14.03 -7.55 -2.04
N SER A 206 -14.05 -6.57 -2.96
CA SER A 206 -15.13 -5.60 -3.00
C SER A 206 -16.42 -6.29 -3.40
N LYS A 207 -17.51 -5.94 -2.73
CA LYS A 207 -18.84 -6.51 -2.99
C LYS A 207 -19.25 -6.34 -4.45
N GLY A 208 -18.96 -5.17 -5.05
CA GLY A 208 -19.27 -4.90 -6.46
C GLY A 208 -18.53 -5.83 -7.41
N PHE A 209 -17.22 -6.01 -7.21
CA PHE A 209 -16.42 -6.94 -8.01
C PHE A 209 -16.93 -8.38 -7.88
N LEU A 210 -17.16 -8.86 -6.65
CA LEU A 210 -17.65 -10.23 -6.39
C LEU A 210 -19.03 -10.48 -7.01
N GLN A 211 -19.97 -9.51 -6.92
CA GLN A 211 -21.28 -9.64 -7.54
C GLN A 211 -21.21 -9.65 -9.07
N ARG A 212 -20.28 -8.88 -9.66
CA ARG A 212 -20.04 -8.85 -11.11
C ARG A 212 -19.58 -10.21 -11.62
N ILE A 213 -18.62 -10.86 -10.93
CA ILE A 213 -18.11 -12.18 -11.31
C ILE A 213 -19.08 -13.33 -11.01
N GLU A 214 -20.07 -13.12 -10.14
CA GLU A 214 -21.17 -14.06 -9.85
C GLU A 214 -22.36 -13.92 -10.82
N GLY A 215 -22.35 -12.93 -11.71
CA GLY A 215 -23.42 -12.72 -12.71
C GLY A 215 -24.74 -12.21 -12.12
N VAL A 216 -24.74 -11.72 -10.87
CA VAL A 216 -25.94 -11.25 -10.18
C VAL A 216 -26.20 -9.77 -10.50
N GLY A 217 -27.14 -9.51 -11.41
CA GLY A 217 -27.84 -8.22 -11.53
C GLY A 217 -27.02 -7.03 -12.06
N THR A 218 -27.15 -6.76 -13.36
CA THR A 218 -26.40 -5.74 -14.13
C THR A 218 -26.96 -4.31 -14.08
N SER A 219 -27.85 -3.93 -13.17
CA SER A 219 -28.56 -2.64 -13.25
C SER A 219 -28.11 -1.53 -12.29
N THR A 220 -27.03 -1.71 -11.52
CA THR A 220 -26.46 -0.64 -10.66
C THR A 220 -25.01 -0.28 -10.99
N LEU A 221 -24.47 -0.76 -12.11
CA LEU A 221 -23.14 -0.36 -12.62
C LEU A 221 -23.12 1.09 -13.13
N MET A 222 -24.27 1.70 -13.42
CA MET A 222 -24.36 3.15 -13.65
C MET A 222 -24.02 3.97 -12.38
N ALA A 223 -24.05 3.34 -11.21
CA ALA A 223 -23.61 3.88 -9.93
C ALA A 223 -22.11 3.69 -9.64
N GLU A 224 -21.35 3.20 -10.63
CA GLU A 224 -19.93 3.51 -10.86
C GLU A 224 -19.80 4.89 -11.57
N GLN A 225 -20.87 5.71 -11.45
CA GLN A 225 -20.89 7.12 -11.06
C GLN A 225 -19.55 7.82 -11.12
N LYS A 226 -19.44 8.86 -11.95
CA LYS A 226 -18.60 10.08 -11.81
C LYS A 226 -17.34 9.93 -10.94
N ASP A 227 -17.49 9.69 -9.64
CA ASP A 227 -16.45 9.32 -8.66
C ASP A 227 -15.52 8.20 -9.11
N PHE A 228 -16.01 7.12 -9.73
CA PHE A 228 -15.15 6.04 -10.22
C PHE A 228 -14.12 6.55 -11.22
N LEU A 229 -14.58 7.27 -12.25
CA LEU A 229 -13.71 7.86 -13.28
C LEU A 229 -12.78 8.92 -12.66
N SER A 230 -13.28 9.74 -11.75
CA SER A 230 -12.47 10.74 -11.04
C SER A 230 -11.38 10.09 -10.17
N ILE A 231 -11.72 9.02 -9.45
CA ILE A 231 -10.75 8.27 -8.62
C ILE A 231 -9.74 7.54 -9.52
N GLN A 232 -10.16 7.01 -10.66
CA GLN A 232 -9.28 6.37 -11.64
C GLN A 232 -8.24 7.37 -12.16
N GLN A 233 -8.68 8.55 -12.60
CA GLN A 233 -7.80 9.63 -13.06
C GLN A 233 -6.88 10.14 -11.94
N PHE A 234 -7.40 10.28 -10.71
CA PHE A 234 -6.61 10.63 -9.53
C PHE A 234 -5.53 9.58 -9.22
N ALA A 235 -5.85 8.29 -9.34
CA ALA A 235 -4.91 7.20 -9.13
C ALA A 235 -3.78 7.21 -10.17
N SER A 236 -4.12 7.36 -11.45
CA SER A 236 -3.14 7.50 -12.54
C SER A 236 -2.23 8.71 -12.34
N ALA A 237 -2.77 9.83 -11.83
CA ALA A 237 -2.02 11.03 -11.51
C ALA A 237 -1.03 10.81 -10.35
N GLU A 238 -1.45 10.15 -9.27
CA GLU A 238 -0.54 9.82 -8.16
C GLU A 238 0.62 8.94 -8.60
N ILE A 239 0.36 7.94 -9.45
CA ILE A 239 1.40 7.06 -10.00
C ILE A 239 2.43 7.85 -10.79
N ALA A 240 1.98 8.77 -11.64
CA ALA A 240 2.85 9.65 -12.41
C ALA A 240 3.65 10.60 -11.50
N ARG A 241 3.01 11.17 -10.46
CA ARG A 241 3.67 12.12 -9.55
C ARG A 241 4.79 11.49 -8.74
N VAL A 242 4.57 10.27 -8.24
CA VAL A 242 5.56 9.57 -7.41
C VAL A 242 6.58 8.77 -8.22
N GLY A 243 6.35 8.60 -9.53
CA GLY A 243 7.19 7.78 -10.38
C GLY A 243 7.15 6.31 -9.99
N LEU A 244 5.95 5.75 -9.82
CA LEU A 244 5.83 4.35 -9.39
C LEU A 244 6.23 3.36 -10.49
N CYS A 245 5.82 3.66 -11.72
CA CYS A 245 6.10 2.87 -12.90
C CYS A 245 7.34 3.38 -13.63
N ASP A 246 7.35 4.67 -13.98
CA ASP A 246 8.44 5.36 -14.66
C ASP A 246 9.01 6.49 -13.79
N ASP A 247 9.94 7.28 -14.31
CA ASP A 247 10.39 8.51 -13.65
C ASP A 247 9.21 9.46 -13.35
N PRO A 248 9.25 10.22 -12.25
CA PRO A 248 8.19 11.18 -11.92
C PRO A 248 7.87 12.12 -13.07
N ASN A 249 6.61 12.12 -13.50
CA ASN A 249 6.11 13.00 -14.55
C ASN A 249 5.04 13.94 -13.97
N LEU A 250 5.49 15.14 -13.59
CA LEU A 250 4.64 16.11 -12.91
C LEU A 250 3.59 16.73 -13.82
N ASP A 251 3.85 16.86 -15.13
CA ASP A 251 2.86 17.38 -16.07
C ASP A 251 1.69 16.40 -16.21
N ARG A 252 1.99 15.10 -16.38
CA ARG A 252 0.98 14.03 -16.37
C ARG A 252 0.21 13.98 -15.05
N ALA A 253 0.89 14.21 -13.93
CA ALA A 253 0.23 14.25 -12.63
C ALA A 253 -0.79 15.39 -12.56
N VAL A 254 -0.37 16.61 -12.92
CA VAL A 254 -1.26 17.80 -12.93
C VAL A 254 -2.46 17.55 -13.86
N GLU A 255 -2.23 17.05 -15.06
CA GLU A 255 -3.28 16.72 -16.03
C GLU A 255 -4.28 15.72 -15.44
N GLY A 256 -3.82 14.60 -14.88
CA GLY A 256 -4.70 13.59 -14.30
C GLY A 256 -5.51 14.09 -13.09
N TYR A 257 -4.94 14.92 -12.21
CA TYR A 257 -5.71 15.53 -11.12
C TYR A 257 -6.73 16.54 -11.64
N GLN A 258 -6.39 17.33 -12.66
CA GLN A 258 -7.32 18.26 -13.29
C GLN A 258 -8.46 17.52 -13.99
N ASN A 259 -8.17 16.42 -14.69
CA ASN A 259 -9.18 15.57 -15.28
C ASN A 259 -10.12 14.99 -14.21
N ALA A 260 -9.57 14.50 -13.10
CA ALA A 260 -10.36 14.03 -11.97
C ALA A 260 -11.29 15.12 -11.39
N LEU A 261 -10.79 16.35 -11.24
CA LEU A 261 -11.58 17.48 -10.76
C LEU A 261 -12.64 17.94 -11.78
N ASN A 262 -12.32 17.89 -13.08
CA ASN A 262 -13.23 18.26 -14.17
C ASN A 262 -14.38 17.25 -14.30
N ILE A 263 -14.07 15.96 -14.19
CA ILE A 263 -15.09 14.92 -14.07
C ILE A 263 -15.90 15.18 -12.80
N GLY A 264 -15.21 15.41 -11.67
CA GLY A 264 -15.75 15.86 -10.39
C GLY A 264 -16.00 14.73 -9.40
N PHE A 265 -16.08 15.06 -8.11
CA PHE A 265 -16.34 14.11 -7.04
C PHE A 265 -17.68 14.39 -6.36
N GLN A 266 -18.39 13.36 -5.95
CA GLN A 266 -19.54 13.44 -5.04
C GLN A 266 -19.04 13.53 -3.60
N ASN A 267 -17.97 12.80 -3.29
CA ASN A 267 -17.33 12.88 -1.98
C ASN A 267 -16.33 14.06 -1.92
N VAL A 268 -16.72 15.09 -1.17
CA VAL A 268 -15.91 16.31 -0.91
C VAL A 268 -14.53 16.02 -0.31
N LEU A 269 -14.32 14.86 0.31
CA LEU A 269 -13.00 14.43 0.79
C LEU A 269 -12.03 14.23 -0.38
N TYR A 270 -12.48 13.57 -1.45
CA TYR A 270 -11.65 13.34 -2.63
C TYR A 270 -11.42 14.62 -3.42
N GLU A 271 -12.41 15.51 -3.50
CA GLU A 271 -12.26 16.82 -4.15
C GLU A 271 -11.18 17.68 -3.46
N ALA A 272 -11.24 17.79 -2.13
CA ALA A 272 -10.24 18.53 -1.37
C ALA A 272 -8.83 17.91 -1.52
N GLU A 273 -8.75 16.57 -1.50
CA GLU A 273 -7.48 15.86 -1.70
C GLU A 273 -6.94 16.08 -3.13
N ALA A 274 -7.78 16.02 -4.17
CA ALA A 274 -7.37 16.27 -5.55
C ALA A 274 -6.80 17.68 -5.74
N HIS A 275 -7.43 18.69 -5.14
CA HIS A 275 -6.86 20.05 -5.08
C HIS A 275 -5.52 20.11 -4.33
N HIS A 276 -5.41 19.42 -3.20
CA HIS A 276 -4.15 19.36 -2.43
C HIS A 276 -3.02 18.71 -3.23
N ARG A 277 -3.30 17.59 -3.90
CA ARG A 277 -2.33 16.86 -4.74
C ARG A 277 -1.94 17.62 -6.00
N THR A 278 -2.88 18.34 -6.60
CA THR A 278 -2.58 19.31 -7.66
C THR A 278 -1.60 20.37 -7.16
N GLY A 279 -1.82 20.92 -5.97
CA GLY A 279 -0.91 21.89 -5.36
C GLY A 279 0.47 21.32 -5.08
N LEU A 280 0.56 20.07 -4.63
CA LEU A 280 1.83 19.37 -4.46
C LEU A 280 2.57 19.19 -5.78
N ALA A 281 1.88 18.76 -6.84
CA ALA A 281 2.49 18.62 -8.16
C ALA A 281 3.02 19.96 -8.68
N TYR A 282 2.25 21.06 -8.54
CA TYR A 282 2.75 22.39 -8.90
C TYR A 282 3.93 22.86 -8.06
N ARG A 283 3.94 22.57 -6.75
CA ARG A 283 5.11 22.86 -5.90
C ARG A 283 6.33 22.10 -6.41
N ASP A 284 6.19 20.83 -6.76
CA ASP A 284 7.28 20.00 -7.24
C ASP A 284 7.77 20.50 -8.62
N GLN A 285 6.90 21.16 -9.41
CA GLN A 285 7.25 21.90 -10.64
C GLN A 285 7.82 23.31 -10.40
N GLU A 286 7.99 23.72 -9.14
CA GLU A 286 8.36 25.10 -8.75
C GLU A 286 7.37 26.20 -9.20
N LYS A 287 6.15 25.81 -9.60
CA LYS A 287 5.06 26.71 -9.99
C LYS A 287 4.31 27.19 -8.74
N PHE A 288 4.98 27.95 -7.88
CA PHE A 288 4.48 28.29 -6.54
C PHE A 288 3.15 29.04 -6.51
N PRO A 289 2.86 30.03 -7.38
CA PRO A 289 1.54 30.68 -7.40
C PRO A 289 0.40 29.70 -7.68
N GLN A 290 0.58 28.77 -8.62
CA GLN A 290 -0.40 27.72 -8.92
C GLN A 290 -0.53 26.73 -7.76
N ALA A 291 0.59 26.39 -7.09
CA ALA A 291 0.58 25.53 -5.92
C ALA A 291 -0.26 26.12 -4.78
N ILE A 292 -0.07 27.41 -4.47
CA ILE A 292 -0.84 28.13 -3.47
C ILE A 292 -2.33 28.15 -3.84
N ALA A 293 -2.66 28.51 -5.08
CA ALA A 293 -4.05 28.58 -5.53
C ALA A 293 -4.76 27.22 -5.43
N ALA A 294 -4.10 26.13 -5.81
CA ALA A 294 -4.67 24.79 -5.70
C ALA A 294 -4.84 24.35 -4.23
N MET A 295 -3.86 24.63 -3.36
CA MET A 295 -3.98 24.34 -1.92
C MET A 295 -5.05 25.21 -1.24
N GLN A 296 -5.24 26.45 -1.67
CA GLN A 296 -6.33 27.31 -1.19
C GLN A 296 -7.69 26.74 -1.57
N LYS A 297 -7.88 26.26 -2.81
CA LYS A 297 -9.11 25.54 -3.20
C LYS A 297 -9.35 24.30 -2.34
N SER A 298 -8.31 23.55 -1.99
CA SER A 298 -8.43 22.42 -1.04
C SER A 298 -8.98 22.88 0.31
N LEU A 299 -8.49 24.02 0.82
CA LEU A 299 -8.96 24.61 2.08
C LEU A 299 -10.36 25.27 1.96
N GLU A 300 -10.75 25.75 0.79
CA GLU A 300 -12.12 26.22 0.54
C GLU A 300 -13.12 25.06 0.66
N VAL A 301 -12.78 23.89 0.11
CA VAL A 301 -13.59 22.67 0.24
C VAL A 301 -13.54 22.14 1.68
N ARG A 302 -12.35 22.13 2.29
CA ARG A 302 -12.12 21.63 3.66
C ARG A 302 -11.13 22.52 4.43
N PRO A 303 -11.63 23.45 5.28
CA PRO A 303 -10.79 24.46 5.92
C PRO A 303 -9.79 23.96 6.98
N ALA A 304 -9.93 22.72 7.45
CA ALA A 304 -9.20 22.22 8.62
C ALA A 304 -8.28 21.02 8.29
N ILE A 305 -7.51 21.11 7.20
CA ILE A 305 -6.54 20.06 6.82
C ILE A 305 -5.13 20.49 7.20
N ALA A 306 -4.58 19.90 8.25
CA ALA A 306 -3.25 20.21 8.77
C ALA A 306 -2.14 19.99 7.73
N GLU A 307 -2.27 18.95 6.90
CA GLU A 307 -1.33 18.62 5.81
C GLU A 307 -1.29 19.70 4.73
N VAL A 308 -2.42 20.33 4.40
CA VAL A 308 -2.48 21.40 3.40
C VAL A 308 -1.79 22.65 3.93
N HIS A 309 -2.03 23.03 5.18
CA HIS A 309 -1.32 24.14 5.83
C HIS A 309 0.18 23.89 5.94
N HIS A 310 0.60 22.66 6.27
CA HIS A 310 2.01 22.31 6.27
C HIS A 310 2.63 22.45 4.88
N HIS A 311 1.97 21.95 3.84
CA HIS A 311 2.49 22.07 2.47
C HIS A 311 2.48 23.51 1.96
N LEU A 312 1.49 24.34 2.31
CA LEU A 312 1.53 25.78 2.07
C LEU A 312 2.76 26.43 2.73
N GLY A 313 3.07 26.05 3.97
CA GLY A 313 4.30 26.49 4.64
C GLY A 313 5.55 26.15 3.84
N THR A 314 5.65 24.92 3.31
CA THR A 314 6.79 24.51 2.46
C THR A 314 6.87 25.28 1.15
N VAL A 315 5.73 25.73 0.61
CA VAL A 315 5.70 26.57 -0.60
C VAL A 315 6.20 27.98 -0.27
N TYR A 316 5.73 28.59 0.83
CA TYR A 316 6.18 29.92 1.26
C TYR A 316 7.66 29.96 1.64
N GLU A 317 8.16 28.92 2.29
CA GLU A 317 9.59 28.75 2.59
C GLU A 317 10.46 28.75 1.32
N ARG A 318 9.98 28.13 0.24
CA ARG A 318 10.65 28.16 -1.08
C ARG A 318 10.46 29.47 -1.86
N MET A 319 9.51 30.31 -1.44
CA MET A 319 9.29 31.68 -1.94
C MET A 319 9.95 32.76 -1.05
N PRO A 320 11.00 32.40 -0.31
CA PRO A 320 11.54 33.09 0.86
C PRO A 320 10.59 33.95 1.71
N ASP A 321 9.35 33.53 1.91
CA ASP A 321 8.35 34.28 2.70
C ASP A 321 8.19 33.65 4.09
N ALA A 322 9.10 34.05 4.99
CA ALA A 322 9.18 33.47 6.33
C ALA A 322 7.92 33.72 7.17
N GLU A 323 7.28 34.88 7.03
CA GLU A 323 6.08 35.23 7.79
C GLU A 323 4.90 34.31 7.45
N ARG A 324 4.60 34.14 6.14
CA ARG A 324 3.52 33.24 5.70
C ARG A 324 3.87 31.77 5.93
N ALA A 325 5.14 31.39 5.82
CA ALA A 325 5.58 30.03 6.16
C ALA A 325 5.31 29.71 7.64
N ILE A 326 5.69 30.61 8.55
CA ILE A 326 5.44 30.49 9.99
C ILE A 326 3.93 30.40 10.26
N GLU A 327 3.11 31.27 9.69
CA GLU A 327 1.65 31.25 9.89
C GLU A 327 1.02 29.92 9.45
N ALA A 328 1.42 29.42 8.28
CA ALA A 328 0.93 28.16 7.73
C ALA A 328 1.37 26.98 8.61
N TYR A 329 2.64 26.91 9.01
CA TYR A 329 3.14 25.86 9.90
C TYR A 329 2.51 25.91 11.30
N LEU A 330 2.32 27.11 11.87
CA LEU A 330 1.59 27.32 13.13
C LEU A 330 0.18 26.75 13.04
N THR A 331 -0.53 27.03 11.93
CA THR A 331 -1.89 26.54 11.73
C THR A 331 -1.92 25.02 11.64
N ALA A 332 -0.97 24.41 10.92
CA ALA A 332 -0.84 22.96 10.85
C ALA A 332 -0.62 22.32 12.24
N VAL A 333 0.27 22.90 13.06
CA VAL A 333 0.53 22.44 14.44
C VAL A 333 -0.67 22.67 15.35
N ARG A 334 -1.42 23.77 15.18
CA ARG A 334 -2.65 24.01 15.96
C ARG A 334 -3.74 23.00 15.64
N LEU A 335 -3.95 22.69 14.36
CA LEU A 335 -4.92 21.69 13.90
C LEU A 335 -4.52 20.27 14.33
N ARG A 336 -3.21 19.98 14.35
CA ARG A 336 -2.69 18.69 14.78
C ARG A 336 -1.42 18.88 15.64
N PRO A 337 -1.56 19.00 16.98
CA PRO A 337 -0.44 19.25 17.89
C PRO A 337 0.70 18.24 17.83
N ASN A 338 0.38 16.99 17.45
CA ASN A 338 1.33 15.88 17.28
C ASN A 338 1.86 15.75 15.84
N TYR A 339 1.67 16.76 14.98
CA TYR A 339 2.20 16.75 13.62
C TYR A 339 3.68 17.12 13.60
N LEU A 340 4.52 16.15 13.94
CA LEU A 340 5.96 16.32 14.15
C LEU A 340 6.69 16.96 12.96
N VAL A 341 6.36 16.56 11.73
CA VAL A 341 6.91 17.17 10.51
C VAL A 341 6.65 18.68 10.48
N ALA A 342 5.41 19.10 10.72
CA ALA A 342 5.04 20.52 10.71
C ALA A 342 5.69 21.29 11.87
N ARG A 343 5.80 20.69 13.06
CA ARG A 343 6.49 21.32 14.20
C ARG A 343 7.98 21.50 13.95
N PHE A 344 8.63 20.53 13.31
CA PHE A 344 10.04 20.66 12.91
C PHE A 344 10.24 21.82 11.92
N HIS A 345 9.39 21.92 10.88
CA HIS A 345 9.48 23.04 9.94
C HIS A 345 9.11 24.39 10.58
N LEU A 346 8.15 24.41 11.50
CA LEU A 346 7.84 25.62 12.28
C LEU A 346 9.07 26.11 13.06
N ALA A 347 9.75 25.21 13.76
CA ALA A 347 10.96 25.53 14.51
C ALA A 347 12.07 26.06 13.61
N ALA A 348 12.26 25.42 12.44
CA ALA A 348 13.23 25.85 11.44
C ALA A 348 12.89 27.23 10.85
N ALA A 349 11.63 27.50 10.53
CA ALA A 349 11.17 28.78 9.99
C ALA A 349 11.38 29.95 10.99
N TYR A 350 11.39 29.68 12.29
CA TYR A 350 11.69 30.68 13.32
C TYR A 350 13.17 31.01 13.50
N VAL A 351 14.11 30.25 12.93
CA VAL A 351 15.55 30.39 13.23
C VAL A 351 16.04 31.82 13.03
N GLU A 352 15.71 32.45 11.91
CA GLU A 352 16.14 33.81 11.58
C GLU A 352 15.18 34.89 12.11
N VAL A 353 13.92 34.53 12.40
CA VAL A 353 12.85 35.49 12.76
C VAL A 353 12.74 35.69 14.28
N ASP A 354 12.77 34.59 15.04
CA ASP A 354 12.70 34.58 16.51
C ASP A 354 13.47 33.35 17.05
N PRO A 355 14.79 33.47 17.25
CA PRO A 355 15.63 32.36 17.75
C PRO A 355 15.13 31.78 19.07
N LYS A 356 14.56 32.60 19.96
CA LYS A 356 14.02 32.13 21.24
C LYS A 356 12.80 31.25 21.05
N ARG A 357 11.92 31.59 20.11
CA ARG A 357 10.79 30.74 19.74
C ARG A 357 11.22 29.50 18.98
N SER A 358 12.22 29.60 18.11
CA SER A 358 12.83 28.44 17.43
C SER A 358 13.33 27.40 18.44
N ILE A 359 14.09 27.81 19.47
CA ILE A 359 14.56 26.92 20.53
C ILE A 359 13.40 26.19 21.21
N ARG A 360 12.35 26.90 21.61
CA ARG A 360 11.17 26.31 22.28
C ARG A 360 10.46 25.27 21.40
N GLU A 361 10.28 25.55 20.12
CA GLU A 361 9.63 24.62 19.20
C GLU A 361 10.50 23.38 18.92
N PHE A 362 11.83 23.54 18.79
CA PHE A 362 12.74 22.41 18.65
C PHE A 362 12.80 21.55 19.92
N GLU A 363 12.83 22.15 21.11
CA GLU A 363 12.76 21.42 22.39
C GLU A 363 11.47 20.60 22.49
N THR A 364 10.34 21.21 22.12
CA THR A 364 9.05 20.52 22.06
C THR A 364 9.06 19.38 21.04
N TYR A 365 9.64 19.59 19.86
CA TYR A 365 9.77 18.55 18.84
C TYR A 365 10.60 17.37 19.35
N VAL A 366 11.78 17.63 19.96
CA VAL A 366 12.66 16.59 20.51
C VAL A 366 11.92 15.76 21.56
N ALA A 367 11.25 16.40 22.51
CA ALA A 367 10.49 15.71 23.56
C ALA A 367 9.37 14.80 23.00
N LEU A 368 8.72 15.20 21.90
CA LEU A 368 7.66 14.40 21.28
C LEU A 368 8.18 13.29 20.35
N ALA A 369 9.43 13.40 19.88
CA ALA A 369 10.03 12.53 18.87
C ALA A 369 11.01 11.49 19.44
N GLU A 370 11.47 11.65 20.69
CA GLU A 370 12.57 10.86 21.30
C GLU A 370 12.41 9.33 21.15
N ASP A 371 11.20 8.80 21.33
CA ASP A 371 10.92 7.36 21.26
C ASP A 371 10.43 6.87 19.88
N ARG A 372 10.45 7.73 18.86
CA ARG A 372 9.87 7.41 17.54
C ARG A 372 10.96 7.06 16.53
N GLN A 373 11.12 5.77 16.26
CA GLN A 373 12.14 5.27 15.31
C GLN A 373 12.06 5.95 13.92
N ARG A 374 10.86 6.27 13.44
CA ARG A 374 10.66 6.95 12.13
C ARG A 374 11.14 8.41 12.10
N GLU A 375 11.50 8.97 13.23
CA GLU A 375 11.89 10.37 13.39
C GLU A 375 13.40 10.55 13.62
N GLN A 376 14.18 9.47 13.68
CA GLN A 376 15.61 9.51 14.04
C GLN A 376 16.41 10.57 13.24
N ASP A 377 16.21 10.64 11.92
CA ASP A 377 16.91 11.61 11.07
C ASP A 377 16.53 13.07 11.37
N ARG A 378 15.23 13.35 11.56
CA ARG A 378 14.76 14.71 11.90
C ARG A 378 15.09 15.07 13.34
N LEU A 379 15.09 14.10 14.25
CA LEU A 379 15.54 14.25 15.64
C LEU A 379 17.00 14.65 15.71
N GLN A 380 17.87 14.02 14.92
CA GLN A 380 19.28 14.38 14.85
C GLN A 380 19.46 15.83 14.36
N ARG A 381 18.82 16.20 13.25
CA ARG A 381 18.86 17.58 12.73
C ARG A 381 18.32 18.61 13.74
N ALA A 382 17.25 18.29 14.45
CA ALA A 382 16.68 19.17 15.47
C ALA A 382 17.68 19.44 16.63
N LYS A 383 18.39 18.39 17.09
CA LYS A 383 19.43 18.52 18.12
C LYS A 383 20.60 19.39 17.66
N GLU A 384 21.00 19.28 16.39
CA GLU A 384 22.05 20.13 15.79
C GLU A 384 21.63 21.60 15.68
N HIS A 385 20.37 21.88 15.34
CA HIS A 385 19.82 23.24 15.38
C HIS A 385 19.84 23.81 16.80
N LEU A 386 19.39 23.04 17.80
CA LEU A 386 19.41 23.45 19.20
C LEU A 386 20.81 23.77 19.71
N LEU A 387 21.80 22.94 19.36
CA LEU A 387 23.19 23.17 19.77
C LEU A 387 23.71 24.50 19.22
N ARG A 388 23.49 24.77 17.92
CA ARG A 388 23.90 26.03 17.28
C ARG A 388 23.20 27.25 17.87
N LEU A 389 21.89 27.17 18.07
CA LEU A 389 21.07 28.28 18.61
C LEU A 389 21.38 28.62 20.07
N LYS A 390 21.97 27.69 20.85
CA LYS A 390 22.35 27.92 22.25
C LYS A 390 23.80 28.41 22.41
N GLN A 391 24.58 28.35 21.34
CA GLN A 391 25.98 28.82 21.33
C GLN A 391 26.10 30.28 20.88
N ASN A 392 25.13 30.76 20.10
CA ASN A 392 24.97 32.16 19.70
C ASN A 392 24.02 32.89 20.64
#